data_AF-A0AAV8TAI1-F1
#
_entry.id   AF-A0AAV8TAI1-F1
#
_cell.length_a   1.000
_cell.length_b   1.000
_cell.length_c   1.000
_cell.angle_alpha   90.00
_cell.angle_beta   90.00
_cell.angle_gamma   90.00
#
_symmetry.space_group_name_H-M   'P 1'
#
loop_
_entity.id
_entity.type
_entity.pdbx_description
1 polymer ?
#
loop_
_entity_poly.entity_id
_entity_poly.type
_entity_poly.pdbx_seq_one_letter_code
_entity_poly.pdbx_strand_id
1 'polypeptide(L)'
;MSESDTVTVPPAEHDSSPAQLLQQEPKKPPSSGITFSIWPPKQRTRDAVITRLIETLSTTSVLSKRYGTVPEDEASTAARRIEEEAYAVANAAASSEEDGLEILQLYSKEISKRMLDTVKSRAGPGPAVENSASEMSEEPNSVVNES
;
A
#
# COMPACT_ATOMS: atom_id res chain seq x y z
N MET A 1 0.02 50.33 -64.29
CA MET A 1 0.96 49.20 -64.32
C MET A 1 0.14 47.94 -64.49
N SER A 2 0.33 47.29 -65.63
CA SER A 2 0.12 45.88 -65.99
C SER A 2 0.25 44.87 -64.84
N GLU A 3 -0.26 43.63 -64.86
CA GLU A 3 -1.08 42.82 -65.78
C GLU A 3 -1.56 41.58 -64.99
N SER A 4 -2.56 40.90 -65.55
CA SER A 4 -3.29 39.67 -65.19
C SER A 4 -2.49 38.49 -64.60
N ASP A 5 -3.16 37.56 -63.89
CA ASP A 5 -3.58 36.29 -64.51
C ASP A 5 -4.56 35.43 -63.66
N THR A 6 -5.33 34.62 -64.37
CA THR A 6 -6.40 33.71 -63.97
C THR A 6 -5.84 32.30 -63.84
N VAL A 7 -6.25 31.49 -62.86
CA VAL A 7 -6.42 30.01 -62.98
C VAL A 7 -6.92 29.45 -61.62
N THR A 8 -8.13 28.94 -61.47
CA THR A 8 -8.72 27.63 -61.87
C THR A 8 -8.41 26.46 -60.91
N VAL A 9 -9.50 25.98 -60.25
CA VAL A 9 -9.86 24.67 -59.66
C VAL A 9 -8.93 23.81 -58.73
N PRO A 10 -9.48 23.18 -57.65
CA PRO A 10 -8.91 22.03 -56.89
C PRO A 10 -9.34 20.68 -57.54
N PRO A 11 -9.13 19.43 -57.02
CA PRO A 11 -8.59 18.92 -55.73
C PRO A 11 -7.64 17.66 -55.81
N ALA A 12 -7.22 17.15 -54.62
CA ALA A 12 -6.62 15.82 -54.30
C ALA A 12 -5.19 15.56 -54.83
N GLU A 13 -4.22 15.02 -54.07
CA GLU A 13 -4.22 13.71 -53.41
C GLU A 13 -3.30 13.64 -52.17
N HIS A 14 -3.57 12.64 -51.34
CA HIS A 14 -2.84 12.15 -50.18
C HIS A 14 -1.33 11.95 -50.40
N ASP A 15 -0.51 12.35 -49.42
CA ASP A 15 0.48 11.44 -48.85
C ASP A 15 0.59 11.69 -47.34
N SER A 16 0.24 10.65 -46.59
CA SER A 16 0.31 10.63 -45.14
C SER A 16 1.76 10.44 -44.71
N SER A 17 2.32 11.43 -44.00
CA SER A 17 3.42 11.18 -43.07
C SER A 17 3.14 11.93 -41.77
N PRO A 18 2.57 11.28 -40.75
CA PRO A 18 2.45 11.90 -39.43
C PRO A 18 3.85 11.98 -38.83
N ALA A 19 4.39 13.20 -38.84
CA ALA A 19 5.50 13.57 -38.00
C ALA A 19 5.16 13.25 -36.54
N GLN A 20 5.84 12.23 -36.02
CA GLN A 20 6.36 12.20 -34.65
C GLN A 20 5.34 12.46 -33.54
N LEU A 21 4.34 11.59 -33.42
CA LEU A 21 3.61 11.44 -32.16
C LEU A 21 4.28 10.34 -31.31
N LEU A 22 4.64 10.69 -30.08
CA LEU A 22 4.82 9.78 -28.93
C LEU A 22 6.11 8.98 -28.81
N GLN A 23 7.25 9.64 -28.56
CA GLN A 23 8.27 9.04 -27.70
C GLN A 23 8.96 10.08 -26.82
N GLN A 24 8.18 10.79 -26.01
CA GLN A 24 8.71 11.36 -24.77
C GLN A 24 8.45 10.35 -23.66
N GLU A 25 9.41 9.44 -23.52
CA GLU A 25 9.62 8.69 -22.28
C GLU A 25 9.62 9.70 -21.12
N PRO A 26 8.86 9.48 -20.03
CA PRO A 26 8.84 10.41 -18.91
C PRO A 26 10.23 10.40 -18.27
N LYS A 27 11.05 11.38 -18.65
CA LYS A 27 12.30 11.71 -17.97
C LYS A 27 11.92 12.04 -16.53
N LYS A 28 12.11 11.06 -15.64
CA LYS A 28 12.13 11.27 -14.19
C LYS A 28 13.03 12.48 -13.96
N PRO A 29 12.54 13.56 -13.32
CA PRO A 29 13.43 14.65 -12.96
C PRO A 29 14.58 14.06 -12.14
N PRO A 30 15.81 14.60 -12.30
CA PRO A 30 16.94 14.16 -11.50
C PRO A 30 16.50 14.24 -10.04
N SER A 31 16.58 13.10 -9.35
CA SER A 31 16.48 13.00 -7.90
C SER A 31 17.60 13.87 -7.34
N SER A 32 17.33 15.17 -7.30
CA SER A 32 18.17 16.15 -6.64
C SER A 32 18.06 15.73 -5.19
N GLY A 33 19.07 15.00 -4.71
CA GLY A 33 19.20 14.57 -3.33
C GLY A 33 19.29 15.80 -2.46
N ILE A 34 18.16 16.43 -2.17
CA ILE A 34 17.28 15.97 -1.11
C ILE A 34 18.00 15.52 0.17
N THR A 35 19.21 16.01 0.49
CA THR A 35 19.84 15.88 1.82
C THR A 35 19.09 16.77 2.83
N PHE A 36 17.78 16.61 2.89
CA PHE A 36 16.97 17.17 3.96
C PHE A 36 17.26 16.28 5.17
N SER A 37 17.41 16.89 6.35
CA SER A 37 17.28 16.20 7.63
C SER A 37 15.85 15.67 7.81
N ILE A 38 15.45 14.73 6.95
CA ILE A 38 14.15 14.04 6.93
C ILE A 38 14.05 13.17 8.18
N TRP A 39 15.20 12.75 8.71
CA TRP A 39 15.35 12.00 9.93
C TRP A 39 16.08 12.82 11.00
N PRO A 40 15.65 12.78 12.28
CA PRO A 40 14.49 12.05 12.80
C PRO A 40 13.15 12.80 12.59
N PRO A 41 12.03 12.08 12.43
CA PRO A 41 10.69 12.68 12.38
C PRO A 41 10.38 13.40 13.69
N LYS A 42 9.70 14.54 13.59
CA LYS A 42 9.22 15.29 14.77
C LYS A 42 8.19 14.45 15.55
N GLN A 43 8.09 14.69 16.85
CA GLN A 43 7.15 13.96 17.72
C GLN A 43 5.71 13.97 17.19
N ARG A 44 5.23 15.12 16.66
CA ARG A 44 3.91 15.22 16.05
C ARG A 44 3.70 14.24 14.88
N THR A 45 4.73 13.99 14.07
CA THR A 45 4.67 13.02 12.98
C THR A 45 4.64 11.60 13.52
N ARG A 46 5.43 11.32 14.56
CA ARG A 46 5.41 10.02 15.26
C ARG A 46 4.03 9.74 15.85
N ASP A 47 3.42 10.71 16.50
CA ASP A 47 2.07 10.61 17.06
C ASP A 47 1.02 10.35 15.97
N ALA A 48 1.13 11.02 14.82
CA ALA A 48 0.24 10.78 13.68
C ALA A 48 0.38 9.35 13.12
N VAL A 49 1.59 8.79 13.10
CA VAL A 49 1.82 7.38 12.73
C VAL A 49 1.16 6.45 13.74
N ILE A 50 1.28 6.72 15.04
CA ILE A 50 0.62 5.93 16.08
C ILE A 50 -0.90 5.97 15.90
N THR A 51 -1.52 7.15 15.74
CA THR A 51 -2.96 7.27 15.49
C THR A 51 -3.38 6.48 14.25
N ARG A 52 -2.60 6.56 13.16
CA ARG A 52 -2.89 5.81 11.93
C ARG A 52 -2.80 4.30 12.13
N LEU A 53 -1.84 3.83 12.93
CA LEU A 53 -1.70 2.42 13.29
C LEU A 53 -2.89 1.95 14.14
N ILE A 54 -3.34 2.76 15.10
CA ILE A 54 -4.52 2.47 15.92
C ILE A 54 -5.73 2.27 15.02
N GLU A 55 -6.03 3.25 14.16
CA GLU A 55 -7.14 3.16 13.19
C GLU A 55 -7.02 1.90 12.33
N THR A 56 -5.82 1.57 11.85
CA THR A 56 -5.60 0.43 10.96
C THR A 56 -5.83 -0.92 11.67
N LEU A 57 -5.43 -1.01 12.94
CA LEU A 57 -5.57 -2.22 13.76
C LEU A 57 -6.98 -2.39 14.34
N SER A 58 -7.65 -1.29 14.69
CA SER A 58 -8.97 -1.29 15.33
C SER A 58 -10.14 -1.27 14.33
N THR A 59 -9.94 -0.72 13.13
CA THR A 59 -11.00 -0.63 12.11
C THR A 59 -11.17 -1.96 11.39
N THR A 60 -12.41 -2.27 11.00
CA THR A 60 -12.71 -3.37 10.10
C THR A 60 -12.10 -3.11 8.72
N SER A 61 -11.00 -3.79 8.40
CA SER A 61 -10.23 -3.60 7.18
C SER A 61 -9.85 -4.94 6.57
N VAL A 62 -9.06 -4.95 5.49
CA VAL A 62 -8.55 -6.18 4.86
C VAL A 62 -7.76 -7.03 5.87
N LEU A 63 -7.05 -6.39 6.81
CA LEU A 63 -6.33 -7.07 7.89
C LEU A 63 -7.28 -7.76 8.87
N SER A 64 -8.37 -7.10 9.27
CA SER A 64 -9.32 -7.69 10.21
C SER A 64 -10.09 -8.87 9.61
N LYS A 65 -10.25 -8.92 8.28
CA LYS A 65 -10.80 -10.09 7.57
C LYS A 65 -9.88 -11.30 7.60
N ARG A 66 -8.58 -11.12 7.84
CA ARG A 66 -7.56 -12.18 7.81
C ARG A 66 -7.06 -12.58 9.19
N TYR A 67 -7.02 -11.63 10.13
CA TYR A 67 -6.42 -11.80 11.45
C TYR A 67 -7.35 -11.39 12.61
N GLY A 68 -8.59 -10.98 12.31
CA GLY A 68 -9.55 -10.46 13.29
C GLY A 68 -9.33 -8.98 13.63
N THR A 69 -10.35 -8.33 14.22
CA THR A 69 -10.26 -6.95 14.72
C THR A 69 -9.55 -6.89 16.07
N VAL A 70 -8.70 -5.89 16.29
CA VAL A 70 -8.04 -5.63 17.58
C VAL A 70 -8.87 -4.61 18.38
N PRO A 71 -9.16 -4.84 19.67
CA PRO A 71 -9.80 -3.84 20.52
C PRO A 71 -8.98 -2.54 20.54
N GLU A 72 -9.62 -1.39 20.64
CA GLU A 72 -8.94 -0.10 20.56
C GLU A 72 -7.85 0.10 21.63
N ASP A 73 -8.08 -0.38 22.86
CA ASP A 73 -7.08 -0.33 23.94
C ASP A 73 -5.81 -1.12 23.60
N GLU A 74 -6.00 -2.36 23.14
CA GLU A 74 -4.90 -3.23 22.69
C GLU A 74 -4.21 -2.65 21.46
N ALA A 75 -4.96 -2.11 20.50
CA ALA A 75 -4.44 -1.47 19.31
C ALA A 75 -3.60 -0.23 19.65
N SER A 76 -4.03 0.57 20.64
CA SER A 76 -3.31 1.71 21.17
C SER A 76 -1.97 1.32 21.77
N THR A 77 -1.95 0.27 22.59
CA THR A 77 -0.73 -0.25 23.21
C THR A 77 0.21 -0.87 22.16
N ALA A 78 -0.33 -1.65 21.23
CA ALA A 78 0.45 -2.25 20.14
C ALA A 78 1.04 -1.18 19.20
N ALA A 79 0.25 -0.18 18.80
CA ALA A 79 0.69 0.89 17.91
C ALA A 79 1.86 1.69 18.50
N ARG A 80 1.80 2.03 19.80
CA ARG A 80 2.91 2.69 20.49
C ARG A 80 4.18 1.84 20.49
N ARG A 81 4.07 0.55 20.80
CA ARG A 81 5.22 -0.38 20.78
C ARG A 81 5.81 -0.54 19.38
N ILE A 82 4.96 -0.73 18.37
CA ILE A 82 5.38 -0.84 16.96
C ILE A 82 6.18 0.38 16.54
N GLU A 83 5.65 1.58 16.82
CA GLU A 83 6.29 2.83 16.46
C GLU A 83 7.61 3.03 17.21
N GLU A 84 7.62 2.83 18.53
CA GLU A 84 8.79 3.04 19.38
C GLU A 84 9.94 2.11 18.97
N GLU A 85 9.65 0.84 18.74
CA GLU A 85 10.68 -0.11 18.32
C GLU A 85 11.16 0.15 16.88
N ALA A 86 10.27 0.55 15.96
CA ALA A 86 10.66 0.93 14.61
C ALA A 86 11.54 2.19 14.62
N TYR A 87 11.19 3.18 15.45
CA TYR A 87 11.97 4.39 15.64
C TYR A 87 13.33 4.05 16.23
N ALA A 88 13.41 3.20 17.26
CA ALA A 88 14.69 2.81 17.87
C ALA A 88 15.63 2.13 16.86
N VAL A 89 15.12 1.21 16.03
CA VAL A 89 15.89 0.53 14.98
C VAL A 89 16.38 1.53 13.93
N ALA A 90 15.49 2.39 13.43
CA ALA A 90 15.87 3.40 12.45
C ALA A 90 16.83 4.46 13.02
N ASN A 91 16.64 4.86 14.28
CA ASN A 91 17.51 5.82 14.95
C ASN A 91 18.91 5.25 15.23
N ALA A 92 19.01 3.93 15.47
CA ALA A 92 20.30 3.25 15.54
C ALA A 92 21.02 3.27 14.19
N ALA A 93 20.31 3.02 13.08
CA ALA A 93 20.87 3.12 11.73
C ALA A 93 21.29 4.56 11.38
N ALA A 94 20.57 5.56 11.89
CA ALA A 94 20.91 6.98 11.72
C ALA A 94 22.26 7.38 12.33
N SER A 95 22.80 6.59 13.26
CA SER A 95 24.13 6.83 13.83
C SER A 95 25.26 6.39 12.90
N SER A 96 24.95 5.67 11.80
CA SER A 96 25.93 5.09 10.87
C SER A 96 26.17 5.94 9.60
N GLU A 97 25.82 7.24 9.62
CA GLU A 97 25.92 8.17 8.48
C GLU A 97 25.07 7.80 7.25
N GLU A 98 24.06 6.95 7.41
CA GLU A 98 23.16 6.54 6.34
C GLU A 98 22.22 7.68 5.91
N ASP A 99 21.81 7.70 4.64
CA ASP A 99 20.98 8.77 4.10
C ASP A 99 19.63 8.85 4.84
N GLY A 100 19.21 10.06 5.23
CA GLY A 100 17.95 10.30 5.97
C GLY A 100 16.70 9.71 5.30
N LEU A 101 16.74 9.52 3.98
CA LEU A 101 15.71 8.84 3.20
C LEU A 101 15.71 7.33 3.39
N GLU A 102 16.89 6.70 3.40
CA GLU A 102 17.05 5.27 3.61
C GLU A 102 16.63 4.89 5.03
N ILE A 103 16.98 5.74 6.02
CA ILE A 103 16.53 5.58 7.40
C ILE A 103 15.00 5.68 7.51
N LEU A 104 14.37 6.63 6.81
CA LEU A 104 12.91 6.74 6.76
C LEU A 104 12.25 5.51 6.10
N GLN A 105 12.89 4.96 5.06
CA GLN A 105 12.44 3.75 4.41
C GLN A 105 12.54 2.54 5.35
N LEU A 106 13.64 2.42 6.11
CA LEU A 106 13.82 1.41 7.13
C LEU A 106 12.73 1.52 8.21
N TYR A 107 12.47 2.73 8.71
CA TYR A 107 11.39 2.99 9.66
C TYR A 107 10.02 2.52 9.13
N SER A 108 9.69 2.87 7.89
CA SER A 108 8.43 2.48 7.25
C SER A 108 8.29 0.96 7.07
N LYS A 109 9.38 0.31 6.67
CA LYS A 109 9.46 -1.15 6.54
C LYS A 109 9.26 -1.84 7.88
N GLU A 110 9.89 -1.32 8.93
CA GLU A 110 9.85 -1.94 10.25
C GLU A 110 8.49 -1.75 10.93
N ILE A 111 7.83 -0.61 10.74
CA ILE A 111 6.42 -0.43 11.13
C ILE A 111 5.54 -1.50 10.47
N SER A 112 5.64 -1.64 9.15
CA SER A 112 4.78 -2.55 8.38
C SER A 112 4.98 -4.00 8.80
N LYS A 113 6.23 -4.41 8.99
CA LYS A 113 6.62 -5.73 9.47
C LYS A 113 6.03 -6.01 10.86
N ARG A 114 6.27 -5.14 11.83
CA ARG A 114 5.79 -5.33 13.22
C ARG A 114 4.27 -5.29 13.33
N MET A 115 3.61 -4.48 12.51
CA MET A 115 2.16 -4.47 12.42
C MET A 115 1.63 -5.84 11.96
N LEU A 116 2.21 -6.42 10.92
CA LEU A 116 1.85 -7.76 10.44
C LEU A 116 2.17 -8.84 11.48
N ASP A 117 3.33 -8.78 12.13
CA ASP A 117 3.71 -9.73 13.17
C ASP A 117 2.73 -9.66 14.35
N THR A 118 2.30 -8.47 14.76
CA THR A 118 1.32 -8.26 15.84
C THR A 118 -0.01 -8.94 15.53
N VAL A 119 -0.58 -8.71 14.34
CA VAL A 119 -1.87 -9.31 13.98
C VAL A 119 -1.76 -10.82 13.76
N LYS A 120 -0.61 -11.30 13.28
CA LYS A 120 -0.36 -12.73 13.07
C LYS A 120 -0.17 -13.48 14.38
N SER A 121 0.61 -12.94 15.32
CA SER A 121 0.79 -13.53 16.66
C SER A 121 -0.53 -13.58 17.43
N ARG A 122 -1.40 -12.58 17.25
CA ARG A 122 -2.73 -12.54 17.87
C ARG A 122 -3.69 -13.57 17.30
N ALA A 123 -3.66 -13.81 15.99
CA ALA A 123 -4.49 -14.83 15.35
C ALA A 123 -4.15 -16.26 15.79
N GLY A 124 -3.05 -16.47 16.53
CA GLY A 124 -2.53 -17.77 16.93
C GLY A 124 -2.09 -18.62 15.72
N PRO A 125 -1.55 -19.83 15.94
CA PRO A 125 -1.46 -20.85 14.89
C PRO A 125 -2.88 -21.41 14.63
N GLY A 126 -3.81 -20.58 14.14
CA GLY A 126 -5.16 -20.98 13.74
C GLY A 126 -5.18 -21.39 12.26
N PRO A 127 -5.99 -22.40 11.88
CA PRO A 127 -5.84 -23.10 10.61
C PRO A 127 -6.08 -22.15 9.44
N ALA A 128 -5.36 -22.38 8.35
CA ALA A 128 -5.73 -21.85 7.05
C ALA A 128 -7.19 -22.25 6.78
N VAL A 129 -8.11 -21.29 6.89
CA VAL A 129 -9.45 -21.29 6.29
C VAL A 129 -10.08 -22.68 6.13
N GLU A 130 -10.51 -23.31 7.23
CA GLU A 130 -11.48 -24.40 7.10
C GLU A 130 -12.84 -23.76 6.81
N ASN A 131 -13.29 -24.02 5.59
CA ASN A 131 -14.51 -23.54 4.97
C ASN A 131 -15.72 -24.01 5.80
N SER A 132 -16.21 -23.17 6.70
CA SER A 132 -17.44 -23.41 7.45
C SER A 132 -18.64 -23.17 6.52
N ALA A 133 -18.94 -24.17 5.68
CA ALA A 133 -20.25 -24.33 5.09
C ALA A 133 -21.18 -24.88 6.18
N SER A 134 -21.87 -23.96 6.85
CA SER A 134 -23.06 -24.28 7.63
C SER A 134 -24.22 -24.49 6.66
N GLU A 135 -24.61 -25.73 6.40
CA GLU A 135 -25.92 -26.08 5.85
C GLU A 135 -26.21 -27.52 6.29
N MET A 136 -26.84 -27.68 7.43
CA MET A 136 -28.29 -27.78 7.64
C MET A 136 -28.62 -29.24 7.89
N SER A 137 -28.91 -29.48 9.16
CA SER A 137 -29.47 -30.67 9.75
C SER A 137 -30.57 -31.31 8.91
N GLU A 138 -30.39 -32.57 8.52
CA GLU A 138 -31.48 -33.51 8.31
C GLU A 138 -31.00 -34.95 8.61
N GLU A 139 -31.52 -35.51 9.69
CA GLU A 139 -31.63 -36.94 9.98
C GLU A 139 -32.98 -37.11 10.73
N PRO A 140 -33.69 -38.25 10.73
CA PRO A 140 -33.59 -39.46 9.90
C PRO A 140 -34.91 -39.77 9.16
N ASN A 141 -34.89 -40.57 8.09
CA ASN A 141 -35.98 -41.54 7.99
C ASN A 141 -35.56 -42.88 7.38
N SER A 142 -36.24 -43.88 7.92
CA SER A 142 -35.82 -45.25 8.11
C SER A 142 -35.68 -46.05 6.82
N VAL A 143 -34.75 -46.99 6.88
CA VAL A 143 -34.70 -48.22 6.08
C VAL A 143 -36.10 -48.86 5.99
N VAL A 144 -36.51 -49.26 4.78
CA VAL A 144 -37.15 -50.55 4.54
C VAL A 144 -36.78 -51.03 3.13
N ASN A 145 -36.05 -52.14 3.18
CA ASN A 145 -35.72 -53.10 2.14
C ASN A 145 -36.97 -53.86 1.63
N GLU A 146 -36.72 -54.74 0.64
CA GLU A 146 -37.53 -55.91 0.24
C GLU A 146 -38.55 -55.63 -0.90
N SER A 147 -38.62 -56.37 -2.03
CA SER A 147 -37.94 -57.56 -2.56
C SER A 147 -38.11 -57.61 -4.08
#